data_AF-A0A7K4IA33-F1
#
_entry.id   AF-A0A7K4IA33-F1
#
_cell.length_a   1.000
_cell.length_b   1.000
_cell.length_c   1.000
_cell.angle_alpha   90.00
_cell.angle_beta   90.00
_cell.angle_gamma   90.00
#
_symmetry.space_group_name_H-M   'P 1'
#
loop_
_entity.id
_entity.type
_entity.pdbx_description
1 polymer ?
#
loop_
_entity_poly.entity_id
_entity_poly.type
_entity_poly.pdbx_seq_one_letter_code
_entity_poly.pdbx_strand_id
1 'polypeptide(L)'
;MDETIVFSCPECKSKAVVRLSETEAAKIKEEISTKGRSPTLIVKCEKDHELLVTLYNSPSGLGIRDVVVPVRSDSKKKGSEVDWLKQAFGG
;
A
#
# COMPACT_ATOMS: atom_id res chain seq x y z
N MET A 1 -12.82 -9.39 -9.90
CA MET A 1 -11.82 -8.74 -10.79
C MET A 1 -10.78 -8.07 -9.90
N ASP A 2 -9.49 -8.30 -10.14
CA ASP A 2 -8.39 -7.73 -9.34
C ASP A 2 -8.27 -6.22 -9.52
N GLU A 3 -8.04 -5.46 -8.44
CA GLU A 3 -7.76 -4.02 -8.51
C GLU A 3 -6.25 -3.82 -8.71
N THR A 4 -5.88 -3.23 -9.85
CA THR A 4 -4.49 -2.89 -10.16
C THR A 4 -4.33 -1.39 -10.25
N ILE A 5 -3.45 -0.82 -9.43
CA ILE A 5 -3.13 0.60 -9.43
C ILE A 5 -1.69 0.79 -9.87
N VAL A 6 -1.51 1.56 -10.95
CA VAL A 6 -0.18 1.84 -11.52
C VAL A 6 0.18 3.29 -11.22
N PHE A 7 1.39 3.51 -10.71
CA PHE A 7 1.92 4.83 -10.41
C PHE A 7 3.43 4.88 -10.67
N SER A 8 3.98 6.09 -10.70
CA SER A 8 5.42 6.30 -10.91
C SER A 8 6.13 6.43 -9.57
N CYS A 9 7.23 5.70 -9.41
CA CYS A 9 8.13 5.87 -8.27
C CYS A 9 8.72 7.28 -8.30
N PRO A 10 8.58 8.10 -7.24
CA PRO A 10 9.09 9.46 -7.23
C PRO A 10 10.63 9.53 -7.23
N GLU A 11 11.34 8.50 -6.77
CA GLU A 11 12.81 8.48 -6.79
C GLU A 11 13.40 8.13 -8.16
N CYS A 12 13.00 7.01 -8.75
CA CYS A 12 13.62 6.51 -9.98
C CYS A 12 12.78 6.72 -11.24
N LYS A 13 11.56 7.26 -11.10
CA LYS A 13 10.55 7.40 -12.17
C LYS A 13 10.14 6.08 -12.84
N SER A 14 10.58 4.93 -12.32
CA SER A 14 10.15 3.61 -12.79
C SER A 14 8.70 3.33 -12.39
N LYS A 15 8.07 2.35 -13.06
CA LYS A 15 6.70 1.98 -12.75
C LYS A 15 6.65 1.22 -11.42
N ALA A 16 5.61 1.48 -10.65
CA ALA A 16 5.24 0.73 -9.47
C ALA A 16 3.79 0.28 -9.64
N VAL A 17 3.50 -0.95 -9.22
CA VAL A 17 2.19 -1.57 -9.40
C VAL A 17 1.72 -2.11 -8.07
N VAL A 18 0.56 -1.63 -7.61
CA VAL A 18 -0.18 -2.24 -6.51
C VAL A 18 -1.16 -3.22 -7.13
N ARG A 19 -1.05 -4.50 -6.74
CA ARG A 19 -2.04 -5.53 -7.09
C ARG A 19 -2.78 -5.89 -5.82
N LEU A 20 -4.07 -5.63 -5.80
CA LEU A 20 -4.95 -5.99 -4.69
C LEU A 20 -5.97 -7.01 -5.21
N SER A 21 -6.07 -8.11 -4.50
CA SER A 21 -7.17 -9.06 -4.71
C SER A 21 -8.50 -8.36 -4.40
N GLU A 22 -9.60 -8.79 -5.01
CA GLU A 22 -10.93 -8.23 -4.75
C GLU A 22 -11.26 -8.20 -3.24
N THR A 23 -10.92 -9.27 -2.52
CA THR A 23 -11.09 -9.38 -1.07
C THR A 23 -10.26 -8.36 -0.28
N GLU A 24 -9.02 -8.09 -0.73
CA GLU A 24 -8.15 -7.10 -0.09
C GLU A 24 -8.67 -5.69 -0.34
N ALA A 25 -9.06 -5.40 -1.58
CA ALA A 25 -9.64 -4.13 -1.94
C ALA A 25 -10.95 -3.85 -1.17
N ALA A 26 -11.83 -4.86 -1.05
CA ALA A 26 -13.06 -4.77 -0.27
C ALA A 26 -12.77 -4.51 1.22
N LYS A 27 -11.81 -5.23 1.82
CA LYS A 27 -11.38 -5.00 3.20
C LYS A 27 -10.83 -3.59 3.42
N ILE A 28 -9.99 -3.11 2.50
CA ILE A 28 -9.43 -1.75 2.57
C ILE A 28 -10.54 -0.72 2.48
N LYS A 29 -11.51 -0.87 1.56
CA LYS A 29 -12.67 0.03 1.45
C LYS A 29 -13.53 0.02 2.72
N GLU A 30 -13.76 -1.16 3.28
CA GLU A 30 -14.49 -1.32 4.53
C GLU A 30 -13.74 -0.67 5.70
N GLU A 31 -12.43 -0.87 5.83
CA GLU A 31 -11.61 -0.22 6.86
C GLU A 31 -11.61 1.31 6.72
N ILE A 32 -11.51 1.84 5.50
CA ILE A 32 -11.59 3.29 5.26
C ILE A 32 -12.96 3.81 5.68
N SER A 33 -14.03 3.07 5.38
CA SER A 33 -15.41 3.48 5.69
C SER A 33 -15.74 3.37 7.17
N THR A 34 -15.21 2.35 7.86
CA THR A 34 -15.48 2.07 9.28
C THR A 34 -14.57 2.86 10.22
N LYS A 35 -13.27 2.92 9.93
CA LYS A 35 -12.27 3.59 10.79
C LYS A 35 -12.03 5.04 10.37
N GLY A 36 -12.49 5.47 9.20
CA GLY A 36 -12.25 6.81 8.66
C GLY A 36 -10.77 7.09 8.36
N ARG A 37 -9.95 6.04 8.24
CA ARG A 37 -8.49 6.15 8.05
C ARG A 37 -8.07 5.55 6.73
N SER A 38 -7.20 6.27 6.04
CA SER A 38 -6.53 5.80 4.81
C SER A 38 -5.40 4.82 5.18
N PRO A 39 -5.52 3.51 4.88
CA PRO A 39 -4.45 2.57 5.16
C PRO A 39 -3.26 2.84 4.23
N THR A 40 -2.07 2.52 4.73
CA THR A 40 -0.82 2.68 4.00
C THR A 40 -0.21 1.31 3.74
N LEU A 41 0.11 1.03 2.48
CA LEU A 41 0.70 -0.21 2.02
C LEU A 41 2.18 -0.02 1.68
N ILE A 42 2.98 -1.07 1.85
CA ILE A 42 4.36 -1.08 1.40
C ILE A 42 4.41 -1.78 0.04
N VAL A 43 4.88 -1.07 -0.98
CA VAL A 43 4.95 -1.55 -2.36
C VAL A 43 6.36 -1.35 -2.88
N LYS A 44 6.87 -2.27 -3.69
CA LYS A 44 8.18 -2.12 -4.32
C LYS A 44 8.03 -1.74 -5.78
N CYS A 45 8.83 -0.78 -6.23
CA CYS A 45 8.95 -0.49 -7.67
C CYS A 45 9.85 -1.51 -8.39
N GLU A 46 9.92 -1.45 -9.72
CA GLU A 46 10.79 -2.33 -10.53
C GLU A 46 12.28 -2.29 -10.16
N LYS A 47 12.75 -1.22 -9.50
CA LYS A 47 14.13 -1.08 -9.00
C LYS A 47 14.32 -1.43 -7.53
N ASP A 48 13.37 -2.15 -6.92
CA ASP A 48 13.38 -2.57 -5.50
C ASP A 48 13.36 -1.41 -4.47
N HIS A 49 12.97 -0.19 -4.87
CA HIS A 49 12.68 0.85 -3.89
C HIS A 49 11.36 0.53 -3.17
N GLU A 50 11.40 0.54 -1.85
CA GLU A 50 10.21 0.44 -1.01
C GLU A 50 9.48 1.77 -1.02
N LEU A 51 8.18 1.73 -1.25
CA LEU A 51 7.29 2.88 -1.36
C LEU A 51 6.13 2.67 -0.39
N LEU A 52 5.88 3.66 0.45
CA LEU A 52 4.71 3.71 1.30
C LEU A 52 3.58 4.40 0.52
N VAL A 53 2.54 3.64 0.21
CA VAL A 53 1.42 4.08 -0.62
C VAL A 53 0.18 4.18 0.25
N THR A 54 -0.31 5.39 0.48
CA THR A 54 -1.55 5.61 1.22
C THR A 54 -2.73 5.51 0.28
N LEU A 55 -3.69 4.64 0.59
CA LEU A 55 -4.88 4.42 -0.22
C LEU A 55 -6.09 5.20 0.31
N TYR A 56 -6.95 5.62 -0.60
CA TYR A 56 -8.24 6.22 -0.27
C TYR A 56 -9.36 5.57 -1.08
N ASN A 57 -10.56 5.65 -0.52
CA ASN A 57 -11.76 5.17 -1.20
C ASN A 57 -12.28 6.27 -2.13
N SER A 58 -12.38 5.96 -3.42
CA SER A 58 -12.94 6.81 -4.46
C SER A 58 -14.24 6.18 -4.99
N PRO A 59 -15.22 6.95 -5.46
CA PRO A 59 -16.43 6.41 -6.09
C PRO A 59 -16.14 5.47 -7.28
N SER A 60 -14.95 5.52 -7.88
CA SER A 60 -14.52 4.62 -8.96
C SER A 60 -13.67 3.43 -8.51
N GLY A 61 -13.33 3.29 -7.22
CA GLY A 61 -12.44 2.24 -6.71
C GLY A 61 -11.46 2.74 -5.65
N LEU A 62 -10.36 2.00 -5.43
CA LEU A 62 -9.27 2.48 -4.58
C LEU A 62 -8.33 3.39 -5.39
N GLY A 63 -8.00 4.54 -4.80
CA GLY A 63 -7.03 5.48 -5.35
C GLY A 63 -5.82 5.63 -4.44
N ILE A 64 -4.72 6.15 -5.00
CA ILE A 64 -3.53 6.51 -4.23
C ILE A 64 -3.64 7.97 -3.80
N ARG A 65 -3.57 8.20 -2.49
CA ARG A 65 -3.61 9.53 -1.89
C ARG A 65 -2.21 10.14 -1.83
N ASP A 66 -1.25 9.33 -1.38
CA ASP A 66 0.13 9.77 -1.16
C ASP A 66 1.12 8.62 -1.40
N VAL A 67 2.34 8.96 -1.80
CA VAL A 67 3.43 8.02 -2.04
C VAL A 67 4.69 8.59 -1.39
N VAL A 68 5.12 7.97 -0.31
CA VAL A 68 6.33 8.36 0.43
C VAL A 68 7.43 7.35 0.18
N VAL A 69 8.65 7.83 -0.05
CA VAL A 69 9.83 6.97 -0.09
C VAL A 69 10.53 7.04 1.26
N PRO A 70 10.51 5.97 2.07
CA PRO A 70 11.27 5.94 3.30
C PRO A 70 12.76 6.01 2.96
N VAL A 71 13.42 7.06 3.43
CA VAL A 71 14.87 7.17 3.38
C VAL A 71 15.43 6.06 4.27
N ARG A 72 16.05 5.03 3.67
CA ARG A 72 16.65 3.93 4.42
C ARG A 72 17.80 4.50 5.29
N SER A 73 17.57 4.63 6.59
CA SER A 73 18.66 4.47 7.56
C SER A 73 18.98 2.98 7.60
N ASP A 74 20.17 2.63 7.16
CA ASP A 74 20.70 1.27 7.09
C ASP A 74 20.51 0.54 8.43
N SER A 75 19.45 -0.26 8.53
CA SER A 75 19.22 -1.20 9.62
C SER A 75 18.23 -2.26 9.20
N LYS A 76 18.75 -3.19 8.40
CA LYS A 76 18.59 -4.64 8.58
C LYS A 76 17.42 -5.05 9.49
N LYS A 77 16.25 -5.33 8.91
CA LYS A 77 15.32 -6.30 9.47
C LYS A 77 14.53 -7.01 8.38
N LYS A 78 15.11 -8.14 7.96
CA LYS A 78 14.39 -9.29 7.40
C LYS A 78 13.32 -9.66 8.44
N GLY A 79 12.07 -9.31 8.19
CA GLY A 79 10.99 -9.46 9.15
C GLY A 79 9.64 -9.31 8.49
N SER A 80 9.13 -10.44 8.01
CA SER A 80 7.73 -10.73 7.77
C SER A 80 6.99 -9.91 6.70
N GLU A 81 6.97 -10.46 5.49
CA GLU A 81 5.99 -10.17 4.44
C GLU A 81 4.53 -10.53 4.82
N VAL A 82 4.23 -10.90 6.07
CA VAL A 82 2.88 -11.36 6.50
C VAL A 82 2.45 -10.88 7.91
N ASP A 83 3.18 -9.99 8.62
CA ASP A 83 2.84 -9.68 10.03
C ASP A 83 2.08 -8.36 10.28
N TRP A 84 2.06 -7.41 9.33
CA TRP A 84 1.31 -6.16 9.53
C TRP A 84 -0.21 -6.33 9.38
N LEU A 85 -0.66 -7.38 8.68
CA LEU A 85 -2.08 -7.73 8.55
C LEU A 85 -2.69 -8.31 9.84
N LYS A 86 -1.87 -8.81 10.77
CA LYS A 86 -2.33 -9.34 12.07
C LYS A 86 -2.32 -8.31 13.20
N GLN A 87 -1.53 -7.24 13.10
CA GLN A 87 -1.46 -6.21 14.16
C GLN A 87 -2.57 -5.15 14.11
N ALA A 88 -3.30 -5.02 12.98
CA ALA A 88 -4.42 -4.08 12.86
C ALA A 88 -5.79 -4.66 13.31
N PHE A 89 -5.84 -5.94 13.70
CA PHE A 89 -7.05 -6.69 14.07
C PHE A 89 -6.91 -7.42 15.42
N GLY A 90 -6.33 -6.76 16.43
CA GLY A 90 -6.24 -7.27 17.79
C GLY A 90 -6.97 -6.35 18.78
N GLY A 91 -8.21 -6.69 19.09
CA GLY A 91 -9.07 -6.05 20.09
C GLY A 91 -10.43 -6.73 20.12
#